data_AF-A0A4U6VCB8-F1
#
_entry.id   AF-A0A4U6VCB8-F1
#
_cell.length_a   1.000
_cell.length_b   1.000
_cell.length_c   1.000
_cell.angle_alpha   90.00
_cell.angle_beta   90.00
_cell.angle_gamma   90.00
#
_symmetry.space_group_name_H-M   'P 1'
#
loop_
_entity.id
_entity.type
_entity.pdbx_description
1 polymer ?
#
loop_
_entity_poly.entity_id
_entity_poly.type
_entity_poly.pdbx_seq_one_letter_code
_entity_poly.pdbx_strand_id
1 'polypeptide(L)'
;MAQSRPEAGKNAPHEGTCLLLGYRPDLFGEYPRHDAVGKLDQDGRAQAAVGPWHGDLIRKLPDDILGCILSLVGYKYAVRASATCRRWKDMHLQAPHVWLYTVSRGAGATHSMERMLRRRRRVQRLRVVYGADVPAQRECMARLIELADAPALEVCAECTDKGLPEGGAGGAWSLEVPPSTAELTLWTSDFAIRLPTIHGAGVSSLKTFALEARLTLRWDTLAGLGFPSLEDLSIADCTLAAGSGMAVSSAAMPRLKHLRVTNVTVDDAGRPGSITVDADELTTLHMSTPYPRAGHIVYSSVHLRTPKLRVLSCRVCWACEVRVHSVGRLSSVAVELAYGEMPRIIPEKIRTITKEEAHGLMRSILAGLWPGLRHQGVALKQLLGYVYYY
;
A
#
# COMPACT_ATOMS: atom_id res chain seq x y z
N MET A 1 40.45 52.22 -20.94
CA MET A 1 39.30 52.71 -20.16
C MET A 1 38.23 51.63 -20.15
N ALA A 2 38.13 50.92 -19.01
CA ALA A 2 36.92 50.70 -18.21
C ALA A 2 35.97 49.60 -18.79
N GLN A 3 36.11 48.34 -18.37
CA GLN A 3 35.47 47.68 -17.22
C GLN A 3 33.93 47.79 -17.17
N SER A 4 33.25 46.65 -17.30
CA SER A 4 32.06 46.35 -16.50
C SER A 4 31.85 44.83 -16.38
N ARG A 5 31.91 44.35 -15.14
CA ARG A 5 31.44 43.04 -14.64
C ARG A 5 29.93 43.10 -14.43
N PRO A 6 29.24 41.95 -14.41
CA PRO A 6 28.32 41.68 -13.30
C PRO A 6 28.62 40.28 -12.71
N GLU A 7 29.12 40.20 -11.49
CA GLU A 7 28.37 40.02 -10.23
C GLU A 7 27.75 38.63 -10.05
N ALA A 8 28.37 37.90 -9.13
CA ALA A 8 27.98 36.59 -8.66
C ALA A 8 26.81 36.71 -7.66
N GLY A 9 25.62 36.28 -8.08
CA GLY A 9 24.49 36.06 -7.18
C GLY A 9 24.64 34.72 -6.45
N LYS A 10 25.03 34.80 -5.17
CA LYS A 10 24.90 33.69 -4.21
C LYS A 10 23.42 33.46 -3.93
N ASN A 11 22.79 32.50 -4.59
CA ASN A 11 21.50 31.97 -4.17
C ASN A 11 21.74 30.66 -3.41
N ALA A 12 21.58 30.74 -2.09
CA ALA A 12 21.45 29.58 -1.22
C ALA A 12 20.22 28.77 -1.64
N PRO A 13 20.28 27.43 -1.73
CA PRO A 13 19.09 26.63 -1.92
C PRO A 13 18.27 26.69 -0.63
N HIS A 14 17.06 27.25 -0.74
CA HIS A 14 16.01 27.16 0.27
C HIS A 14 15.87 25.70 0.73
N GLU A 15 15.99 25.49 2.04
CA GLU A 15 15.63 24.24 2.71
C GLU A 15 14.12 24.01 2.50
N GLY A 16 13.81 23.25 1.44
CA GLY A 16 12.49 22.71 1.20
C GLY A 16 12.11 21.77 2.34
N THR A 17 11.25 22.26 3.22
CA THR A 17 10.57 21.46 4.23
C THR A 17 9.62 20.51 3.50
N CYS A 18 10.10 19.31 3.18
CA CYS A 18 9.23 18.23 2.69
C CYS A 18 8.38 17.75 3.87
N LEU A 19 7.13 18.19 3.88
CA LEU A 19 6.06 17.69 4.73
C LEU A 19 5.97 16.17 4.57
N LEU A 20 6.30 15.46 5.64
CA LEU A 20 5.97 14.05 5.86
C LEU A 20 4.45 13.90 5.92
N LEU A 21 3.79 13.76 4.78
CA LEU A 21 2.40 13.28 4.73
C LEU A 21 2.43 11.75 4.70
N GLY A 22 2.27 11.18 5.89
CA GLY A 22 2.26 9.73 6.13
C GLY A 22 2.63 9.33 7.55
N TYR A 23 2.46 10.22 8.53
CA TYR A 23 2.51 9.86 9.95
C TYR A 23 1.09 10.01 10.50
N ARG A 24 0.43 8.91 10.89
CA ARG A 24 -0.83 8.95 11.67
C ARG A 24 -0.47 9.05 13.15
N PRO A 25 -0.70 10.19 13.82
CA PRO A 25 -0.42 10.34 15.26
C PRO A 25 -1.53 9.75 16.15
N ASP A 26 -2.61 9.24 15.57
CA ASP A 26 -3.88 8.98 16.28
C ASP A 26 -3.89 7.74 17.20
N LEU A 27 -2.72 7.20 17.57
CA LEU A 27 -2.59 6.03 18.46
C LEU A 27 -1.84 6.30 19.77
N PHE A 28 -1.51 7.55 20.08
CA PHE A 28 -1.12 7.92 21.44
C PHE A 28 -2.22 8.75 22.07
N GLY A 29 -3.00 8.10 22.93
CA GLY A 29 -4.01 8.73 23.76
C GLY A 29 -3.42 9.93 24.52
N GLU A 30 -4.25 10.96 24.63
CA GLU A 30 -3.99 12.16 25.41
C GLU A 30 -3.52 11.76 26.81
N TYR A 31 -2.24 12.00 27.12
CA TYR A 31 -1.79 11.98 28.50
C TYR A 31 -2.32 13.25 29.18
N PRO A 32 -2.96 13.13 30.35
CA PRO A 32 -3.50 14.28 31.06
C PRO A 32 -2.36 15.22 31.48
N ARG A 33 -2.52 16.51 31.16
CA ARG A 33 -1.71 17.59 31.74
C ARG A 33 -1.88 17.55 33.26
N HIS A 34 -0.89 17.04 33.96
CA HIS A 34 -0.78 17.25 35.40
C HIS A 34 -0.37 18.70 35.64
N ASP A 35 -1.33 19.54 36.03
CA ASP A 35 -1.07 20.83 36.63
C ASP A 35 -0.34 20.62 37.97
N ALA A 36 0.98 20.73 37.94
CA ALA A 36 1.78 20.81 39.15
C ALA A 36 1.61 22.23 39.75
N VAL A 37 0.61 22.40 40.61
CA VAL A 37 0.52 23.57 41.50
C VAL A 37 1.60 23.44 42.57
N GLY A 38 2.77 24.03 42.32
CA GLY A 38 3.80 24.19 43.33
C GLY A 38 3.47 25.36 44.25
N LYS A 39 3.32 25.10 45.56
CA LYS A 39 3.35 26.14 46.59
C LYS A 39 4.76 26.76 46.64
N LEU A 40 4.83 28.08 46.53
CA LEU A 40 6.03 28.88 46.78
C LEU A 40 6.32 28.92 48.29
N ASP A 41 7.57 28.68 48.68
CA ASP A 41 8.08 29.02 50.01
C ASP A 41 8.71 30.43 50.00
N GLN A 42 8.80 31.06 51.17
CA GLN A 42 9.05 32.50 51.37
C GLN A 42 10.45 33.00 50.98
N ASP A 43 11.36 32.12 50.54
CA ASP A 43 12.75 32.49 50.20
C ASP A 43 13.10 32.45 48.70
N GLY A 44 12.10 32.34 47.80
CA GLY A 44 12.30 32.65 46.37
C GLY A 44 13.30 31.77 45.61
N ARG A 45 13.72 30.62 46.16
CA ARG A 45 14.51 29.61 45.43
C ARG A 45 13.65 28.41 45.08
N ALA A 46 13.38 28.23 43.79
CA ALA A 46 12.84 26.99 43.26
C ALA A 46 13.89 25.86 43.42
N GLN A 47 13.78 25.06 44.49
CA GLN A 47 14.36 23.73 44.49
C GLN A 47 13.48 22.84 43.61
N ALA A 48 13.87 22.72 42.34
CA ALA A 48 13.45 21.56 41.56
C ALA A 48 14.09 20.33 42.22
N ALA A 49 13.30 19.60 43.00
CA ALA A 49 13.63 18.23 43.38
C ALA A 49 13.66 17.39 42.11
N VAL A 50 14.82 17.35 41.45
CA VAL A 50 15.10 16.42 40.36
C VAL A 50 15.24 15.04 41.00
N GLY A 51 14.13 14.30 41.06
CA GLY A 51 14.16 12.88 41.38
C GLY A 51 15.06 12.13 40.38
N PRO A 52 15.58 10.94 40.74
CA PRO A 52 16.61 10.23 39.99
C PRO A 52 16.03 9.54 38.74
N TRP A 53 15.59 10.32 37.76
CA TRP A 53 15.40 9.87 36.38
C TRP A 53 16.76 9.89 35.65
N HIS A 54 17.76 9.23 36.23
CA HIS A 54 19.10 9.13 35.66
C HIS A 54 19.48 7.66 35.51
N GLY A 55 18.96 7.06 34.45
CA GLY A 55 19.52 5.86 33.86
C GLY A 55 19.32 5.93 32.35
N ASP A 56 20.39 5.85 31.57
CA ASP A 56 20.31 5.60 30.13
C ASP A 56 19.70 4.21 29.92
N LEU A 57 18.36 4.15 29.83
CA LEU A 57 17.60 2.91 29.72
C LEU A 57 17.81 2.24 28.35
N ILE A 58 18.15 3.02 27.32
CA ILE A 58 18.39 2.51 25.97
C ILE A 58 19.64 1.61 25.96
N ARG A 59 20.68 1.96 26.74
CA ARG A 59 21.86 1.09 26.91
C ARG A 59 21.58 -0.24 27.58
N LYS A 60 20.47 -0.39 28.30
CA LYS A 60 20.09 -1.65 28.97
C LYS A 60 19.29 -2.58 28.07
N LEU A 61 18.79 -2.10 26.93
CA LEU A 61 18.08 -2.94 25.98
C LEU A 61 19.01 -4.01 25.39
N PRO A 62 18.55 -5.24 25.17
CA PRO A 62 19.23 -6.27 24.39
C PRO A 62 19.53 -5.85 22.93
N ASP A 63 20.56 -6.46 22.32
CA ASP A 63 21.02 -6.11 20.95
C ASP A 63 19.97 -6.39 19.87
N ASP A 64 19.15 -7.43 20.05
CA ASP A 64 18.03 -7.78 19.18
C ASP A 64 16.97 -6.67 19.15
N ILE A 65 16.61 -6.12 20.33
CA ILE A 65 15.66 -5.00 20.41
C ILE A 65 16.23 -3.75 19.75
N LEU A 66 17.49 -3.42 20.02
CA LEU A 66 18.17 -2.30 19.38
C LEU A 66 18.27 -2.50 17.86
N GLY A 67 18.48 -3.73 17.39
CA GLY A 67 18.43 -4.11 15.99
C GLY A 67 17.05 -3.89 15.37
N CYS A 68 15.98 -4.26 16.07
CA CYS A 68 14.60 -3.99 15.68
C CYS A 68 14.31 -2.48 15.59
N ILE A 69 14.80 -1.68 16.55
CA ILE A 69 14.67 -0.21 16.52
C ILE A 69 15.39 0.36 15.28
N LEU A 70 16.59 -0.12 14.97
CA LEU A 70 17.31 0.28 13.76
C LEU A 70 16.60 -0.12 12.47
N SER A 71 15.85 -1.22 12.48
CA SER A 71 15.01 -1.66 11.36
C SER A 71 13.81 -0.76 11.08
N LEU A 72 13.43 0.13 12.01
CA LEU A 72 12.34 1.09 11.82
C LEU A 72 12.79 2.38 11.11
N VAL A 73 14.11 2.60 10.97
CA VAL A 73 14.65 3.84 10.43
C VAL A 73 15.39 3.62 9.11
N GLY A 74 15.38 4.64 8.25
CA GLY A 74 16.15 4.61 7.01
C GLY A 74 17.65 4.38 7.26
N TYR A 75 18.33 3.70 6.34
CA TYR A 75 19.75 3.32 6.44
C TYR A 75 20.68 4.48 6.85
N LYS A 76 20.40 5.71 6.39
CA LYS A 76 21.16 6.91 6.79
C LYS A 76 21.14 7.13 8.30
N TYR A 77 19.99 6.98 8.94
CA TYR A 77 19.84 7.16 10.38
C TYR A 77 20.43 5.98 11.15
N ALA A 78 20.29 4.76 10.61
CA ALA A 78 20.93 3.59 11.20
C ALA A 78 22.46 3.69 11.19
N VAL A 79 23.06 4.20 10.10
CA VAL A 79 24.50 4.49 10.05
C VAL A 79 24.87 5.64 10.98
N ARG A 80 24.07 6.69 11.11
CA ARG A 80 24.34 7.77 12.08
C ARG A 80 24.38 7.25 13.52
N ALA A 81 23.52 6.29 13.85
CA ALA A 81 23.54 5.66 15.17
C ALA A 81 24.87 4.97 15.47
N SER A 82 25.61 4.51 14.45
CA SER A 82 26.95 3.90 14.62
C SER A 82 27.98 4.83 15.28
N ALA A 83 27.77 6.15 15.20
CA ALA A 83 28.64 7.15 15.79
C ALA A 83 28.34 7.42 17.28
N THR A 84 27.24 6.88 17.82
CA THR A 84 26.80 7.19 19.19
C THR A 84 27.69 6.51 20.24
N CYS A 85 27.97 5.21 20.09
CA CYS A 85 28.95 4.51 20.92
C CYS A 85 29.43 3.20 20.24
N ARG A 86 30.46 2.57 20.82
CA ARG A 86 31.07 1.33 20.29
C ARG A 86 30.05 0.21 20.07
N ARG A 87 29.04 0.11 20.93
CA ARG A 87 27.99 -0.92 20.83
C ARG A 87 27.19 -0.79 19.54
N TRP A 88 26.83 0.44 19.15
CA TRP A 88 26.00 0.70 17.95
C TRP A 88 26.77 0.64 16.64
N LYS A 89 28.11 0.62 16.68
CA LYS A 89 28.99 0.77 15.52
C LYS A 89 28.59 -0.15 14.37
N ASP A 90 28.42 -1.44 14.65
CA ASP A 90 28.15 -2.46 13.63
C ASP A 90 26.72 -3.03 13.70
N MET A 91 25.88 -2.54 14.62
CA MET A 91 24.50 -3.02 14.78
C MET A 91 23.66 -2.83 13.52
N HIS A 92 23.90 -1.74 12.79
CA HIS A 92 23.19 -1.48 11.55
C HIS A 92 23.42 -2.61 10.52
N LEU A 93 24.51 -3.39 10.57
CA LEU A 93 24.76 -4.53 9.68
C LEU A 93 23.95 -5.78 10.08
N GLN A 94 23.48 -5.85 11.33
CA GLN A 94 22.72 -6.99 11.84
C GLN A 94 21.20 -6.79 11.74
N ALA A 95 20.75 -5.57 11.47
CA ALA A 95 19.33 -5.23 11.39
C ALA A 95 18.59 -6.08 10.33
N PRO A 96 17.55 -6.86 10.68
CA PRO A 96 16.90 -7.79 9.73
C PRO A 96 16.20 -7.07 8.58
N HIS A 97 15.70 -5.85 8.81
CA HIS A 97 15.04 -5.03 7.81
C HIS A 97 15.90 -3.84 7.42
N VAL A 98 15.93 -3.55 6.13
CA VAL A 98 16.75 -2.48 5.54
C VAL A 98 15.86 -1.55 4.73
N TRP A 99 15.93 -0.25 5.05
CA TRP A 99 15.22 0.77 4.30
C TRP A 99 16.18 1.72 3.58
N LEU A 100 16.18 1.67 2.26
CA LEU A 100 17.02 2.45 1.37
C LEU A 100 16.21 3.55 0.68
N TYR A 101 16.79 4.75 0.61
CA TYR A 101 16.19 5.91 -0.04
C TYR A 101 17.25 6.58 -0.90
N THR A 102 17.03 6.64 -2.21
CA THR A 102 18.03 7.15 -3.16
C THR A 102 17.64 8.41 -3.91
N VAL A 103 16.40 8.87 -3.76
CA VAL A 103 16.00 10.15 -4.33
C VAL A 103 16.94 11.22 -3.75
N SER A 104 17.66 11.91 -4.65
CA SER A 104 18.66 12.95 -4.33
C SER A 104 20.03 12.50 -3.81
N ARG A 105 20.44 11.22 -3.91
CA ARG A 105 21.77 10.77 -3.44
C ARG A 105 22.76 10.52 -4.58
N GLY A 106 23.96 11.11 -4.46
CA GLY A 106 25.06 10.89 -5.41
C GLY A 106 25.70 9.49 -5.31
N ALA A 107 26.53 9.14 -6.30
CA ALA A 107 27.11 7.81 -6.48
C ALA A 107 27.81 7.23 -5.23
N GLY A 108 28.44 8.06 -4.39
CA GLY A 108 29.11 7.60 -3.17
C GLY A 108 28.16 6.94 -2.14
N ALA A 109 26.90 7.37 -2.07
CA ALA A 109 25.91 6.78 -1.18
C ALA A 109 25.53 5.36 -1.63
N THR A 110 25.35 5.16 -2.94
CA THR A 110 25.08 3.85 -3.54
C THR A 110 26.17 2.84 -3.22
N HIS A 111 27.44 3.19 -3.47
CA HIS A 111 28.57 2.28 -3.18
C HIS A 111 28.63 1.90 -1.69
N SER A 112 28.27 2.81 -0.79
CA SER A 112 28.16 2.52 0.63
C SER A 112 27.04 1.53 0.95
N MET A 113 25.86 1.69 0.33
CA MET A 113 24.73 0.76 0.46
C MET A 113 25.09 -0.63 -0.07
N GLU A 114 25.71 -0.72 -1.26
CA GLU A 114 26.17 -1.99 -1.81
C GLU A 114 27.18 -2.69 -0.90
N ARG A 115 28.19 -1.95 -0.41
CA ARG A 115 29.19 -2.50 0.51
C ARG A 115 28.54 -3.01 1.79
N MET A 116 27.53 -2.30 2.28
CA MET A 116 26.76 -2.72 3.44
C MET A 116 26.00 -4.02 3.14
N LEU A 117 25.26 -4.11 2.03
CA LEU A 117 24.52 -5.33 1.67
C LEU A 117 25.46 -6.54 1.48
N ARG A 118 26.62 -6.35 0.82
CA ARG A 118 27.67 -7.40 0.69
C ARG A 118 28.22 -7.90 2.03
N ARG A 119 28.22 -7.06 3.06
CA ARG A 119 28.71 -7.43 4.41
C ARG A 119 27.64 -8.11 5.26
N ARG A 120 26.38 -8.08 4.82
CA ARG A 120 25.30 -8.76 5.53
C ARG A 120 25.25 -10.23 5.14
N ARG A 121 24.86 -11.06 6.10
CA ARG A 121 24.62 -12.48 5.84
C ARG A 121 23.22 -12.73 5.27
N ARG A 122 22.22 -11.95 5.68
CA ARG A 122 20.83 -12.10 5.22
C ARG A 122 20.03 -10.83 5.47
N VAL A 123 19.31 -10.35 4.47
CA VAL A 123 18.28 -9.32 4.60
C VAL A 123 16.94 -10.05 4.63
N GLN A 124 16.12 -9.84 5.67
CA GLN A 124 14.79 -10.46 5.75
C GLN A 124 13.75 -9.62 5.00
N ARG A 125 13.89 -8.30 5.07
CA ARG A 125 13.03 -7.37 4.36
C ARG A 125 13.83 -6.21 3.79
N LEU A 126 13.65 -5.95 2.50
CA LEU A 126 14.22 -4.79 1.84
C LEU A 126 13.09 -3.84 1.45
N ARG A 127 13.16 -2.59 1.92
CA ARG A 127 12.36 -1.47 1.41
C ARG A 127 13.25 -0.54 0.61
N VAL A 128 12.89 -0.26 -0.63
CA VAL A 128 13.59 0.70 -1.50
C VAL A 128 12.65 1.82 -1.94
N VAL A 129 13.18 3.04 -2.00
CA VAL A 129 12.48 4.21 -2.52
C VAL A 129 13.36 4.91 -3.54
N TYR A 130 12.87 5.04 -4.77
CA TYR A 130 13.63 5.63 -5.88
C TYR A 130 12.71 6.29 -6.93
N GLY A 131 13.29 7.24 -7.68
CA GLY A 131 12.65 7.86 -8.83
C GLY A 131 12.60 6.89 -10.01
N ALA A 132 11.41 6.38 -10.35
CA ALA A 132 11.22 5.45 -11.47
C ALA A 132 11.43 6.13 -12.83
N ASP A 133 11.28 7.44 -12.88
CA ASP A 133 11.58 8.30 -14.03
C ASP A 133 13.10 8.48 -14.29
N VAL A 134 13.96 8.16 -13.32
CA VAL A 134 15.41 8.36 -13.41
C VAL A 134 16.14 7.04 -13.74
N PRO A 135 16.62 6.82 -14.99
CA PRO A 135 17.25 5.56 -15.39
C PRO A 135 18.42 5.11 -14.51
N ALA A 136 19.31 6.05 -14.14
CA ALA A 136 20.45 5.75 -13.28
C ALA A 136 20.04 5.27 -11.87
N GLN A 137 18.91 5.76 -11.34
CA GLN A 137 18.37 5.27 -10.06
C GLN A 137 17.77 3.89 -10.20
N ARG A 138 17.06 3.60 -11.30
CA ARG A 138 16.51 2.26 -11.59
C ARG A 138 17.62 1.20 -11.65
N GLU A 139 18.66 1.45 -12.42
CA GLU A 139 19.80 0.52 -12.57
C GLU A 139 20.52 0.29 -11.24
N CYS A 140 20.74 1.38 -10.50
CA CYS A 140 21.28 1.34 -9.15
C CYS A 140 20.42 0.47 -8.20
N MET A 141 19.11 0.64 -8.21
CA MET A 141 18.21 -0.12 -7.33
C MET A 141 18.08 -1.57 -7.74
N ALA A 142 18.07 -1.89 -9.04
CA ALA A 142 18.08 -3.27 -9.51
C ALA A 142 19.26 -4.05 -8.90
N ARG A 143 20.48 -3.46 -8.91
CA ARG A 143 21.66 -4.06 -8.26
C ARG A 143 21.50 -4.24 -6.75
N LEU A 144 20.90 -3.29 -6.04
CA LEU A 144 20.68 -3.41 -4.59
C LEU A 144 19.63 -4.46 -4.24
N ILE A 145 18.58 -4.57 -5.05
CA ILE A 145 17.52 -5.57 -4.91
C ILE A 145 18.09 -6.97 -5.13
N GLU A 146 18.82 -7.16 -6.22
CA GLU A 146 19.52 -8.41 -6.54
C GLU A 146 20.48 -8.81 -5.42
N LEU A 147 21.32 -7.87 -4.96
CA LEU A 147 22.31 -8.13 -3.92
C LEU A 147 21.70 -8.47 -2.56
N ALA A 148 20.52 -7.93 -2.26
CA ALA A 148 19.82 -8.23 -1.01
C ALA A 148 19.12 -9.58 -1.04
N ASP A 149 18.61 -10.00 -2.21
CA ASP A 149 17.81 -11.22 -2.44
C ASP A 149 16.85 -11.52 -1.28
N ALA A 150 16.11 -10.48 -0.88
CA ALA A 150 15.31 -10.50 0.33
C ALA A 150 14.00 -11.28 0.10
N PRO A 151 13.53 -12.10 1.05
CA PRO A 151 12.26 -12.80 0.91
C PRO A 151 11.04 -11.87 0.92
N ALA A 152 11.16 -10.70 1.55
CA ALA A 152 10.17 -9.63 1.48
C ALA A 152 10.75 -8.37 0.84
N LEU A 153 10.14 -7.94 -0.27
CA LEU A 153 10.55 -6.78 -1.05
C LEU A 153 9.43 -5.74 -1.10
N GLU A 154 9.73 -4.53 -0.65
CA GLU A 154 8.87 -3.36 -0.77
C GLU A 154 9.52 -2.32 -1.69
N VAL A 155 8.84 -1.96 -2.77
CA VAL A 155 9.32 -0.98 -3.74
C VAL A 155 8.38 0.22 -3.75
N CYS A 156 8.91 1.39 -3.41
CA CYS A 156 8.23 2.66 -3.58
C CYS A 156 8.82 3.40 -4.78
N ALA A 157 8.04 3.49 -5.84
CA ALA A 157 8.39 4.24 -7.05
C ALA A 157 7.84 5.67 -6.94
N GLU A 158 8.72 6.64 -7.09
CA GLU A 158 8.39 8.07 -7.11
C GLU A 158 8.65 8.64 -8.52
N CYS A 159 8.00 9.76 -8.84
CA CYS A 159 8.29 10.55 -10.03
C CYS A 159 8.97 11.84 -9.56
N THR A 160 10.20 12.09 -9.98
CA THR A 160 10.94 13.30 -9.59
C THR A 160 10.52 14.52 -10.41
N ASP A 161 10.03 14.30 -11.62
CA ASP A 161 9.48 15.35 -12.47
C ASP A 161 7.96 15.50 -12.27
N LYS A 162 7.59 16.56 -11.53
CA LYS A 162 6.19 16.91 -11.23
C LYS A 162 5.47 17.64 -12.39
N GLY A 163 6.19 17.97 -13.47
CA GLY A 163 5.64 18.66 -14.63
C GLY A 163 5.11 17.72 -15.72
N LEU A 164 5.23 16.41 -15.52
CA LEU A 164 4.85 15.41 -16.51
C LEU A 164 3.32 15.22 -16.55
N PRO A 165 2.70 15.19 -17.73
CA PRO A 165 1.27 14.90 -17.86
C PRO A 165 0.95 13.48 -17.35
N GLU A 166 -0.25 13.32 -16.78
CA GLU A 166 -0.78 12.02 -16.32
C GLU A 166 -0.62 10.96 -17.40
N GLY A 167 0.00 9.82 -17.06
CA GLY A 167 0.26 8.71 -17.98
C GLY A 167 1.25 8.98 -19.12
N GLY A 168 1.89 10.17 -19.17
CA GLY A 168 2.62 10.65 -20.34
C GLY A 168 4.14 10.49 -20.34
N ALA A 169 4.83 10.34 -19.21
CA ALA A 169 6.31 10.39 -19.23
C ALA A 169 7.05 9.63 -18.12
N GLY A 170 6.39 8.79 -17.34
CA GLY A 170 7.07 7.69 -16.64
C GLY A 170 7.31 6.55 -17.62
N GLY A 171 8.37 6.62 -18.42
CA GLY A 171 8.68 5.64 -19.46
C GLY A 171 8.58 4.18 -18.99
N ALA A 172 8.41 3.24 -19.92
CA ALA A 172 8.37 1.82 -19.61
C ALA A 172 9.56 1.45 -18.70
N TRP A 173 9.25 0.90 -17.55
CA TRP A 173 10.23 0.48 -16.57
C TRP A 173 9.91 -0.92 -16.11
N SER A 174 10.94 -1.64 -15.69
CA SER A 174 10.84 -3.03 -15.32
C SER A 174 11.35 -3.22 -13.90
N LEU A 175 10.80 -4.21 -13.23
CA LEU A 175 11.24 -4.67 -11.93
C LEU A 175 11.59 -6.15 -12.04
N GLU A 176 12.85 -6.47 -11.78
CA GLU A 176 13.31 -7.85 -11.66
C GLU A 176 13.14 -8.31 -10.21
N VAL A 177 12.41 -9.39 -10.02
CA VAL A 177 12.10 -9.98 -8.72
C VAL A 177 13.11 -11.11 -8.43
N PRO A 178 13.96 -10.96 -7.38
CA PRO A 178 14.95 -11.97 -7.01
C PRO A 178 14.32 -13.32 -6.65
N PRO A 179 15.04 -14.43 -6.84
CA PRO A 179 14.52 -15.79 -6.66
C PRO A 179 14.01 -16.09 -5.25
N SER A 180 14.61 -15.49 -4.21
CA SER A 180 14.19 -15.71 -2.83
C SER A 180 12.93 -14.93 -2.44
N THR A 181 12.48 -14.00 -3.27
CA THR A 181 11.34 -13.11 -2.97
C THR A 181 10.02 -13.88 -2.97
N ALA A 182 9.37 -13.96 -1.82
CA ALA A 182 8.05 -14.56 -1.64
C ALA A 182 6.95 -13.53 -1.39
N GLU A 183 7.31 -12.34 -0.91
CA GLU A 183 6.41 -11.22 -0.63
C GLU A 183 6.86 -9.99 -1.43
N LEU A 184 5.97 -9.49 -2.29
CA LEU A 184 6.21 -8.27 -3.07
C LEU A 184 5.15 -7.23 -2.77
N THR A 185 5.61 -6.02 -2.45
CA THR A 185 4.73 -4.88 -2.20
C THR A 185 5.17 -3.70 -3.07
N LEU A 186 4.29 -3.22 -3.94
CA LEU A 186 4.55 -2.12 -4.88
C LEU A 186 3.71 -0.91 -4.51
N TRP A 187 4.39 0.22 -4.27
CA TRP A 187 3.78 1.47 -3.85
C TRP A 187 4.14 2.59 -4.81
N THR A 188 3.15 3.37 -5.25
CA THR A 188 3.40 4.59 -6.04
C THR A 188 2.64 5.77 -5.46
N SER A 189 3.32 6.90 -5.31
CA SER A 189 2.72 8.14 -4.81
C SER A 189 2.17 9.04 -5.93
N ASP A 190 2.43 8.69 -7.20
CA ASP A 190 2.19 9.55 -8.35
C ASP A 190 1.47 8.82 -9.52
N PHE A 191 0.44 9.48 -10.07
CA PHE A 191 -0.36 9.03 -11.21
C PHE A 191 0.41 9.04 -12.54
N ALA A 192 1.54 9.76 -12.60
CA ALA A 192 2.42 9.73 -13.77
C ALA A 192 3.12 8.37 -13.98
N ILE A 193 3.19 7.52 -12.95
CA ILE A 193 3.94 6.27 -12.98
C ILE A 193 3.05 5.13 -13.47
N ARG A 194 3.46 4.48 -14.57
CA ARG A 194 2.83 3.25 -15.05
C ARG A 194 3.28 2.05 -14.21
N LEU A 195 2.44 1.02 -14.12
CA LEU A 195 2.83 -0.26 -13.52
C LEU A 195 4.11 -0.79 -14.21
N PRO A 196 5.14 -1.23 -13.45
CA PRO A 196 6.32 -1.83 -14.05
C PRO A 196 6.00 -3.14 -14.76
N THR A 197 6.81 -3.47 -15.75
CA THR A 197 6.91 -4.86 -16.21
C THR A 197 7.62 -5.67 -15.13
N ILE A 198 6.86 -6.46 -14.38
CA ILE A 198 7.37 -7.35 -13.34
C ILE A 198 7.86 -8.64 -14.02
N HIS A 199 9.10 -9.03 -13.77
CA HIS A 199 9.70 -10.24 -14.33
C HIS A 199 10.77 -10.78 -13.36
N GLY A 200 11.43 -11.89 -13.73
CA GLY A 200 12.45 -12.53 -12.91
C GLY A 200 12.00 -13.86 -12.31
N ALA A 201 12.97 -14.63 -11.81
CA ALA A 201 12.74 -15.99 -11.32
C ALA A 201 11.78 -16.05 -10.13
N GLY A 202 11.76 -15.00 -9.29
CA GLY A 202 10.93 -14.93 -8.09
C GLY A 202 9.42 -14.77 -8.37
N VAL A 203 9.01 -14.33 -9.56
CA VAL A 203 7.59 -14.10 -9.88
C VAL A 203 6.76 -15.37 -9.71
N SER A 204 7.32 -16.52 -10.09
CA SER A 204 6.66 -17.83 -9.98
C SER A 204 6.54 -18.35 -8.55
N SER A 205 7.39 -17.88 -7.63
CA SER A 205 7.43 -18.28 -6.21
C SER A 205 6.73 -17.27 -5.28
N LEU A 206 6.27 -16.14 -5.80
CA LEU A 206 5.51 -15.15 -5.03
C LEU A 206 4.26 -15.77 -4.40
N LYS A 207 4.15 -15.60 -3.08
CA LYS A 207 3.00 -16.00 -2.27
C LYS A 207 2.10 -14.82 -1.94
N THR A 208 2.70 -13.65 -1.70
CA THR A 208 1.99 -12.41 -1.39
C THR A 208 2.36 -11.33 -2.39
N PHE A 209 1.34 -10.69 -2.96
CA PHE A 209 1.49 -9.53 -3.82
C PHE A 209 0.53 -8.42 -3.40
N ALA A 210 1.09 -7.25 -3.08
CA ALA A 210 0.33 -6.07 -2.73
C ALA A 210 0.69 -4.91 -3.68
N LEU A 211 -0.31 -4.32 -4.30
CA LEU A 211 -0.20 -3.13 -5.12
C LEU A 211 -1.02 -2.01 -4.47
N GLU A 212 -0.34 -1.00 -3.93
CA GLU A 212 -0.98 0.20 -3.36
C GLU A 212 -0.48 1.42 -4.14
N ALA A 213 -1.22 1.79 -5.18
CA ALA A 213 -0.65 2.66 -6.18
C ALA A 213 -1.69 3.61 -6.74
N ARG A 214 -1.40 4.91 -6.65
CA ARG A 214 -2.17 5.95 -7.34
C ARG A 214 -1.78 5.96 -8.80
N LEU A 215 -2.22 4.97 -9.58
CA LEU A 215 -1.89 4.84 -11.01
C LEU A 215 -3.06 4.30 -11.82
N THR A 216 -2.96 4.46 -13.15
CA THR A 216 -3.83 3.80 -14.11
C THR A 216 -3.28 2.42 -14.46
N LEU A 217 -3.93 1.37 -13.98
CA LEU A 217 -3.57 -0.04 -14.14
C LEU A 217 -4.30 -0.65 -15.34
N ARG A 218 -3.56 -1.32 -16.23
CA ARG A 218 -4.15 -2.24 -17.22
C ARG A 218 -4.16 -3.64 -16.64
N TRP A 219 -5.35 -4.16 -16.35
CA TRP A 219 -5.47 -5.47 -15.70
C TRP A 219 -4.87 -6.61 -16.53
N ASP A 220 -5.06 -6.60 -17.86
CA ASP A 220 -4.53 -7.63 -18.77
C ASP A 220 -3.01 -7.80 -18.65
N THR A 221 -2.29 -6.70 -18.42
CA THR A 221 -0.83 -6.73 -18.24
C THR A 221 -0.44 -7.45 -16.96
N LEU A 222 -1.21 -7.25 -15.87
CA LEU A 222 -0.97 -7.91 -14.60
C LEU A 222 -1.40 -9.39 -14.64
N ALA A 223 -2.59 -9.65 -15.20
CA ALA A 223 -3.13 -11.00 -15.33
C ALA A 223 -2.26 -11.88 -16.26
N GLY A 224 -1.69 -11.29 -17.31
CA GLY A 224 -0.81 -11.97 -18.26
C GLY A 224 0.52 -12.45 -17.66
N LEU A 225 0.93 -11.95 -16.49
CA LEU A 225 2.14 -12.42 -15.81
C LEU A 225 1.99 -13.86 -15.31
N GLY A 226 0.78 -14.23 -14.87
CA GLY A 226 0.51 -15.50 -14.21
C GLY A 226 1.23 -15.62 -12.87
N PHE A 227 0.48 -15.89 -11.80
CA PHE A 227 1.04 -16.04 -10.46
C PHE A 227 0.68 -17.41 -9.88
N PRO A 228 1.45 -18.47 -10.24
CA PRO A 228 1.07 -19.86 -9.94
C PRO A 228 1.12 -20.20 -8.45
N SER A 229 1.95 -19.51 -7.66
CA SER A 229 2.13 -19.75 -6.23
C SER A 229 1.39 -18.74 -5.33
N LEU A 230 0.71 -17.76 -5.91
CA LEU A 230 0.14 -16.64 -5.17
C LEU A 230 -1.05 -17.08 -4.33
N GLU A 231 -0.98 -16.78 -3.03
CA GLU A 231 -2.01 -17.08 -2.03
C GLU A 231 -2.75 -15.79 -1.62
N ASP A 232 -2.05 -14.66 -1.59
CA ASP A 232 -2.53 -13.37 -1.11
C ASP A 232 -2.35 -12.28 -2.16
N LEU A 233 -3.46 -11.68 -2.60
CA LEU A 233 -3.48 -10.53 -3.51
C LEU A 233 -4.19 -9.34 -2.87
N SER A 234 -3.51 -8.21 -2.79
CA SER A 234 -4.09 -6.93 -2.35
C SER A 234 -3.89 -5.86 -3.42
N ILE A 235 -4.98 -5.20 -3.82
CA ILE A 235 -4.96 -4.08 -4.75
C ILE A 235 -5.66 -2.91 -4.08
N ALA A 236 -4.96 -1.79 -3.98
CA ALA A 236 -5.41 -0.60 -3.28
C ALA A 236 -5.12 0.68 -4.06
N ASP A 237 -6.07 1.63 -4.01
CA ASP A 237 -5.92 3.01 -4.48
C ASP A 237 -5.61 3.20 -5.99
N CYS A 238 -5.94 2.20 -6.82
CA CYS A 238 -5.69 2.21 -8.27
C CYS A 238 -6.92 2.60 -9.11
N THR A 239 -6.69 3.11 -10.33
CA THR A 239 -7.71 3.23 -11.38
C THR A 239 -7.45 2.19 -12.47
N LEU A 240 -8.41 1.34 -12.81
CA LEU A 240 -8.29 0.42 -13.94
C LEU A 240 -8.59 1.16 -15.25
N ALA A 241 -7.77 0.92 -16.28
CA ALA A 241 -7.90 1.54 -17.58
C ALA A 241 -9.14 1.06 -18.35
N ALA A 242 -9.63 1.92 -19.26
CA ALA A 242 -10.77 1.61 -20.12
C ALA A 242 -10.64 0.31 -20.89
N GLY A 243 -11.74 -0.45 -20.92
CA GLY A 243 -11.83 -1.77 -21.53
C GLY A 243 -11.09 -2.90 -20.79
N SER A 244 -10.34 -2.64 -19.71
CA SER A 244 -9.52 -3.69 -19.08
C SER A 244 -10.24 -4.51 -18.00
N GLY A 245 -11.34 -4.00 -17.44
CA GLY A 245 -12.08 -4.66 -16.35
C GLY A 245 -11.17 -5.17 -15.22
N MET A 246 -11.69 -5.99 -14.30
CA MET A 246 -10.84 -6.81 -13.44
C MET A 246 -11.32 -8.25 -13.54
N ALA A 247 -10.47 -9.15 -14.03
CA ALA A 247 -10.77 -10.57 -14.15
C ALA A 247 -9.75 -11.40 -13.37
N VAL A 248 -10.11 -11.82 -12.16
CA VAL A 248 -9.32 -12.76 -11.35
C VAL A 248 -9.78 -14.16 -11.71
N SER A 249 -8.88 -14.99 -12.25
CA SER A 249 -9.20 -16.36 -12.66
C SER A 249 -8.28 -17.39 -12.01
N SER A 250 -8.80 -18.58 -11.74
CA SER A 250 -8.01 -19.75 -11.32
C SER A 250 -6.97 -20.17 -12.35
N ALA A 251 -7.14 -19.81 -13.62
CA ALA A 251 -6.14 -20.05 -14.66
C ALA A 251 -4.87 -19.20 -14.44
N ALA A 252 -5.04 -17.93 -14.05
CA ALA A 252 -3.93 -17.03 -13.78
C ALA A 252 -3.36 -17.18 -12.37
N MET A 253 -4.22 -17.48 -11.38
CA MET A 253 -3.87 -17.49 -9.95
C MET A 253 -4.51 -18.72 -9.26
N PRO A 254 -4.01 -19.94 -9.53
CA PRO A 254 -4.67 -21.18 -9.13
C PRO A 254 -4.69 -21.43 -7.61
N ARG A 255 -3.80 -20.77 -6.85
CA ARG A 255 -3.65 -20.96 -5.40
C ARG A 255 -4.19 -19.80 -4.57
N LEU A 256 -4.87 -18.84 -5.20
CA LEU A 256 -5.32 -17.62 -4.54
C LEU A 256 -6.34 -17.95 -3.43
N LYS A 257 -6.01 -17.63 -2.19
CA LYS A 257 -6.86 -17.83 -1.00
C LYS A 257 -7.48 -16.54 -0.51
N HIS A 258 -6.77 -15.43 -0.66
CA HIS A 258 -7.12 -14.14 -0.08
C HIS A 258 -7.05 -13.04 -1.13
N LEU A 259 -8.18 -12.37 -1.37
CA LEU A 259 -8.29 -11.25 -2.30
C LEU A 259 -8.81 -10.01 -1.57
N ARG A 260 -8.03 -8.93 -1.60
CA ARG A 260 -8.39 -7.61 -1.10
C ARG A 260 -8.38 -6.59 -2.22
N VAL A 261 -9.50 -5.90 -2.40
CA VAL A 261 -9.69 -4.84 -3.40
C VAL A 261 -10.22 -3.63 -2.65
N THR A 262 -9.40 -2.58 -2.56
CA THR A 262 -9.71 -1.40 -1.74
C THR A 262 -9.57 -0.13 -2.57
N ASN A 263 -10.60 0.71 -2.61
CA ASN A 263 -10.53 1.99 -3.34
C ASN A 263 -10.08 1.85 -4.81
N VAL A 264 -10.59 0.83 -5.53
CA VAL A 264 -10.25 0.61 -6.95
C VAL A 264 -11.36 1.15 -7.86
N THR A 265 -11.02 2.15 -8.67
CA THR A 265 -11.91 2.73 -9.69
C THR A 265 -11.78 1.96 -10.99
N VAL A 266 -12.85 1.78 -11.76
CA VAL A 266 -12.76 1.27 -13.14
C VAL A 266 -13.25 2.36 -14.07
N ASP A 267 -12.32 2.96 -14.80
CA ASP A 267 -12.65 3.87 -15.90
C ASP A 267 -12.91 3.00 -17.13
N ASP A 268 -14.07 3.12 -17.78
CA ASP A 268 -14.40 2.38 -18.99
C ASP A 268 -15.11 3.28 -20.02
N ALA A 269 -14.43 4.32 -20.50
CA ALA A 269 -14.83 5.11 -21.68
C ALA A 269 -16.35 5.46 -21.74
N GLY A 270 -16.93 5.85 -20.60
CA GLY A 270 -18.35 6.21 -20.48
C GLY A 270 -19.30 5.06 -20.09
N ARG A 271 -18.78 3.88 -19.77
CA ARG A 271 -19.50 2.75 -19.16
C ARG A 271 -18.90 2.46 -17.79
N PRO A 272 -19.67 1.91 -16.84
CA PRO A 272 -19.09 1.44 -15.60
C PRO A 272 -18.36 0.10 -15.89
N GLY A 273 -17.20 -0.12 -15.27
CA GLY A 273 -16.41 -1.33 -15.54
C GLY A 273 -16.79 -2.53 -14.67
N SER A 274 -16.42 -3.74 -15.10
CA SER A 274 -16.82 -4.98 -14.44
C SER A 274 -15.70 -5.62 -13.62
N ILE A 275 -16.08 -6.27 -12.53
CA ILE A 275 -15.21 -7.13 -11.72
C ILE A 275 -15.72 -8.56 -11.81
N THR A 276 -14.88 -9.46 -12.28
CA THR A 276 -15.15 -10.90 -12.34
C THR A 276 -14.11 -11.64 -11.49
N VAL A 277 -14.59 -12.43 -10.55
CA VAL A 277 -13.75 -13.28 -9.69
C VAL A 277 -14.20 -14.73 -9.88
N ASP A 278 -13.42 -15.48 -10.64
CA ASP A 278 -13.56 -16.92 -10.85
C ASP A 278 -12.36 -17.63 -10.23
N ALA A 279 -12.44 -17.88 -8.92
CA ALA A 279 -11.31 -18.38 -8.14
C ALA A 279 -11.76 -19.53 -7.23
N ASP A 280 -11.41 -20.75 -7.63
CA ASP A 280 -11.86 -21.99 -6.99
C ASP A 280 -11.32 -22.15 -5.56
N GLU A 281 -10.09 -21.71 -5.30
CA GLU A 281 -9.43 -21.79 -3.98
C GLU A 281 -9.68 -20.59 -3.07
N LEU A 282 -10.42 -19.57 -3.53
CA LEU A 282 -10.58 -18.33 -2.78
C LEU A 282 -11.41 -18.57 -1.52
N THR A 283 -10.84 -18.20 -0.37
CA THR A 283 -11.45 -18.36 0.96
C THR A 283 -11.93 -17.05 1.54
N THR A 284 -11.26 -15.93 1.24
CA THR A 284 -11.63 -14.60 1.70
C THR A 284 -11.65 -13.61 0.54
N LEU A 285 -12.75 -12.85 0.47
CA LEU A 285 -12.91 -11.73 -0.46
C LEU A 285 -13.28 -10.48 0.35
N HIS A 286 -12.43 -9.47 0.25
CA HIS A 286 -12.68 -8.15 0.82
C HIS A 286 -12.69 -7.09 -0.28
N MET A 287 -13.84 -6.48 -0.50
CA MET A 287 -14.03 -5.35 -1.40
C MET A 287 -14.51 -4.18 -0.57
N SER A 288 -13.81 -3.04 -0.65
CA SER A 288 -14.23 -1.84 0.07
C SER A 288 -13.88 -0.58 -0.70
N THR A 289 -14.69 0.47 -0.54
CA THR A 289 -14.30 1.82 -0.93
C THR A 289 -14.36 2.73 0.30
N PRO A 290 -13.28 3.46 0.65
CA PRO A 290 -13.28 4.34 1.80
C PRO A 290 -14.10 5.61 1.50
N TYR A 291 -14.98 5.97 2.44
CA TYR A 291 -15.65 7.27 2.46
C TYR A 291 -14.64 8.39 2.78
N PRO A 292 -14.74 9.62 2.19
CA PRO A 292 -15.73 10.13 1.22
C PRO A 292 -15.37 9.88 -0.26
N ARG A 293 -14.32 9.09 -0.55
CA ARG A 293 -13.90 8.76 -1.93
C ARG A 293 -14.84 7.81 -2.66
N ALA A 294 -15.90 7.34 -2.01
CA ALA A 294 -17.06 6.69 -2.63
C ALA A 294 -17.63 7.50 -3.81
N GLY A 295 -17.31 8.80 -3.88
CA GLY A 295 -17.53 9.74 -4.97
C GLY A 295 -16.90 9.44 -6.34
N HIS A 296 -16.29 8.27 -6.59
CA HIS A 296 -15.69 7.98 -7.90
C HIS A 296 -15.78 6.53 -8.39
N ILE A 297 -16.28 5.59 -7.57
CA ILE A 297 -16.14 4.16 -7.87
C ILE A 297 -17.51 3.53 -8.11
N VAL A 298 -17.81 3.25 -9.37
CA VAL A 298 -18.99 2.51 -9.81
C VAL A 298 -18.56 1.28 -10.59
N TYR A 299 -19.05 0.12 -10.16
CA TYR A 299 -18.97 -1.11 -10.91
C TYR A 299 -20.26 -1.32 -11.73
N SER A 300 -20.14 -1.73 -12.99
CA SER A 300 -21.32 -2.07 -13.80
C SER A 300 -21.84 -3.41 -13.35
N SER A 301 -20.95 -4.38 -13.26
CA SER A 301 -21.26 -5.71 -12.79
C SER A 301 -20.15 -6.28 -11.91
N VAL A 302 -20.56 -7.04 -10.90
CA VAL A 302 -19.67 -7.87 -10.09
C VAL A 302 -20.11 -9.33 -10.22
N HIS A 303 -19.24 -10.18 -10.76
CA HIS A 303 -19.50 -11.61 -10.95
C HIS A 303 -18.60 -12.45 -10.04
N LEU A 304 -19.21 -13.30 -9.22
CA LEU A 304 -18.48 -14.14 -8.26
C LEU A 304 -18.75 -15.63 -8.50
N ARG A 305 -17.69 -16.39 -8.77
CA ARG A 305 -17.66 -17.86 -8.79
C ARG A 305 -16.51 -18.31 -7.89
N THR A 306 -16.82 -18.60 -6.63
CA THR A 306 -15.82 -18.83 -5.57
C THR A 306 -16.29 -19.98 -4.65
N PRO A 307 -16.27 -21.23 -5.13
CA PRO A 307 -16.88 -22.38 -4.47
C PRO A 307 -16.30 -22.72 -3.09
N LYS A 308 -15.12 -22.19 -2.71
CA LYS A 308 -14.52 -22.37 -1.38
C LYS A 308 -14.62 -21.13 -0.48
N LEU A 309 -15.33 -20.09 -0.90
CA LEU A 309 -15.43 -18.84 -0.16
C LEU A 309 -16.05 -19.06 1.22
N ARG A 310 -15.40 -18.49 2.25
CA ARG A 310 -15.85 -18.52 3.64
C ARG A 310 -16.17 -17.13 4.17
N VAL A 311 -15.35 -16.14 3.80
CA VAL A 311 -15.50 -14.77 4.27
C VAL A 311 -15.75 -13.86 3.07
N LEU A 312 -16.91 -13.20 3.08
CA LEU A 312 -17.25 -12.15 2.11
C LEU A 312 -17.45 -10.83 2.86
N SER A 313 -16.71 -9.81 2.47
CA SER A 313 -16.94 -8.44 2.93
C SER A 313 -16.97 -7.53 1.71
N CYS A 314 -18.13 -7.04 1.35
CA CYS A 314 -18.34 -6.12 0.23
C CYS A 314 -18.95 -4.84 0.80
N ARG A 315 -18.17 -3.76 0.91
CA ARG A 315 -18.59 -2.52 1.57
C ARG A 315 -18.54 -1.33 0.64
N VAL A 316 -19.58 -0.49 0.72
CA VAL A 316 -19.68 0.80 0.03
C VAL A 316 -19.44 0.62 -1.47
N CYS A 317 -20.17 -0.29 -2.09
CA CYS A 317 -20.08 -0.53 -3.53
C CYS A 317 -21.26 0.11 -4.25
N TRP A 318 -20.98 1.01 -5.19
CA TRP A 318 -21.94 1.38 -6.23
C TRP A 318 -21.85 0.31 -7.31
N ALA A 319 -22.85 -0.57 -7.40
CA ALA A 319 -22.90 -1.61 -8.41
C ALA A 319 -24.27 -1.61 -9.10
N CYS A 320 -24.28 -1.72 -10.44
CA CYS A 320 -25.56 -1.84 -11.16
C CYS A 320 -26.08 -3.28 -11.12
N GLU A 321 -25.16 -4.25 -11.10
CA GLU A 321 -25.44 -5.67 -11.09
C GLU A 321 -24.43 -6.42 -10.23
N VAL A 322 -24.89 -7.41 -9.46
CA VAL A 322 -24.03 -8.34 -8.73
C VAL A 322 -24.61 -9.73 -8.92
N ARG A 323 -23.84 -10.63 -9.55
CA ARG A 323 -24.20 -12.03 -9.75
C ARG A 323 -23.27 -12.92 -8.97
N VAL A 324 -23.86 -13.73 -8.10
CA VAL A 324 -23.15 -14.78 -7.36
C VAL A 324 -23.54 -16.12 -7.98
N HIS A 325 -22.60 -16.76 -8.65
CA HIS A 325 -22.81 -18.03 -9.35
C HIS A 325 -22.57 -19.23 -8.43
N SER A 326 -21.52 -19.18 -7.62
CA SER A 326 -21.21 -20.22 -6.63
C SER A 326 -20.40 -19.64 -5.47
N VAL A 327 -20.69 -20.15 -4.27
CA VAL A 327 -19.97 -19.82 -3.04
C VAL A 327 -19.79 -21.07 -2.17
N GLY A 328 -18.79 -21.04 -1.30
CA GLY A 328 -18.56 -22.09 -0.32
C GLY A 328 -19.45 -22.00 0.91
N ARG A 329 -19.03 -22.69 1.98
CA ARG A 329 -19.68 -22.60 3.29
C ARG A 329 -19.28 -21.29 3.96
N LEU A 330 -20.17 -20.31 3.90
CA LEU A 330 -19.92 -18.96 4.39
C LEU A 330 -19.96 -18.95 5.91
N SER A 331 -18.90 -18.40 6.52
CA SER A 331 -18.75 -18.22 7.96
C SER A 331 -18.98 -16.79 8.40
N SER A 332 -18.71 -15.82 7.52
CA SER A 332 -18.86 -14.38 7.79
C SER A 332 -19.23 -13.66 6.50
N VAL A 333 -20.30 -12.87 6.54
CA VAL A 333 -20.77 -12.08 5.40
C VAL A 333 -21.09 -10.67 5.88
N ALA A 334 -20.51 -9.68 5.21
CA ALA A 334 -20.86 -8.27 5.35
C ALA A 334 -21.10 -7.70 3.96
N VAL A 335 -22.28 -7.13 3.73
CA VAL A 335 -22.63 -6.46 2.46
C VAL A 335 -23.22 -5.09 2.79
N GLU A 336 -22.58 -4.04 2.28
CA GLU A 336 -23.05 -2.66 2.41
C GLU A 336 -23.13 -2.05 1.01
N LEU A 337 -24.35 -1.66 0.60
CA LEU A 337 -24.59 -1.06 -0.71
C LEU A 337 -24.88 0.43 -0.55
N ALA A 338 -24.31 1.21 -1.47
CA ALA A 338 -24.62 2.63 -1.61
C ALA A 338 -25.83 2.84 -2.53
N TYR A 339 -26.69 3.80 -2.20
CA TYR A 339 -27.77 4.29 -3.06
C TYR A 339 -27.87 5.81 -2.95
N GLY A 340 -28.42 6.47 -3.98
CA GLY A 340 -28.39 7.92 -4.11
C GLY A 340 -27.85 8.35 -5.47
N GLU A 341 -27.42 9.61 -5.55
CA GLU A 341 -26.81 10.12 -6.77
C GLU A 341 -25.46 9.47 -6.99
N MET A 342 -25.31 8.73 -8.10
CA MET A 342 -24.01 8.15 -8.39
C MET A 342 -23.00 9.25 -8.63
N PRO A 343 -21.78 9.05 -8.13
CA PRO A 343 -20.75 10.04 -8.33
C PRO A 343 -20.41 10.24 -9.80
N ARG A 344 -20.00 11.47 -10.14
CA ARG A 344 -19.70 11.87 -11.52
C ARG A 344 -18.49 11.11 -12.06
N ILE A 345 -18.73 10.14 -12.94
CA ILE A 345 -17.70 9.51 -13.79
C ILE A 345 -17.75 10.18 -15.18
N ILE A 346 -17.58 11.52 -15.26
CA ILE A 346 -17.59 12.32 -16.52
C ILE A 346 -19.05 12.63 -17.04
N PRO A 347 -19.32 13.59 -17.96
CA PRO A 347 -20.32 14.65 -17.81
C PRO A 347 -21.75 14.28 -18.25
N GLU A 348 -22.02 13.03 -18.67
CA GLU A 348 -23.30 12.66 -19.25
C GLU A 348 -24.13 11.79 -18.30
N LYS A 349 -25.15 12.44 -17.73
CA LYS A 349 -26.22 11.91 -16.89
C LYS A 349 -25.78 11.22 -15.59
N ILE A 350 -26.01 11.94 -14.49
CA ILE A 350 -26.07 11.38 -13.15
C ILE A 350 -27.11 10.25 -13.16
N ARG A 351 -26.66 9.01 -12.98
CA ARG A 351 -27.56 7.89 -12.70
C ARG A 351 -27.81 7.88 -11.20
N THR A 352 -29.06 7.95 -10.79
CA THR A 352 -29.44 7.80 -9.38
C THR A 352 -29.81 6.35 -9.15
N ILE A 353 -29.16 5.67 -8.21
CA ILE A 353 -29.62 4.35 -7.74
C ILE A 353 -30.68 4.62 -6.69
N THR A 354 -31.91 4.23 -6.97
CA THR A 354 -33.02 4.36 -6.02
C THR A 354 -32.84 3.39 -4.85
N LYS A 355 -33.48 3.70 -3.72
CA LYS A 355 -33.47 2.80 -2.55
C LYS A 355 -34.05 1.43 -2.91
N GLU A 356 -35.09 1.42 -3.74
CA GLU A 356 -35.78 0.23 -4.22
C GLU A 356 -34.87 -0.64 -5.09
N GLU A 357 -34.09 -0.02 -5.99
CA GLU A 357 -33.09 -0.73 -6.80
C GLU A 357 -31.98 -1.32 -5.94
N ALA A 358 -31.45 -0.57 -4.97
CA ALA A 358 -30.44 -1.07 -4.04
C ALA A 358 -30.98 -2.22 -3.18
N HIS A 359 -32.22 -2.14 -2.71
CA HIS A 359 -32.91 -3.24 -2.02
C HIS A 359 -33.13 -4.45 -2.94
N GLY A 360 -33.46 -4.23 -4.21
CA GLY A 360 -33.56 -5.28 -5.23
C GLY A 360 -32.22 -6.00 -5.43
N LEU A 361 -31.14 -5.24 -5.55
CA LEU A 361 -29.78 -5.75 -5.68
C LEU A 361 -29.35 -6.54 -4.43
N MET A 362 -29.60 -6.00 -3.24
CA MET A 362 -29.33 -6.68 -1.97
C MET A 362 -30.04 -8.04 -1.91
N ARG A 363 -31.33 -8.10 -2.31
CA ARG A 363 -32.08 -9.36 -2.37
C ARG A 363 -31.46 -10.36 -3.36
N SER A 364 -31.03 -9.90 -4.53
CA SER A 364 -30.35 -10.74 -5.52
C SER A 364 -29.03 -11.31 -4.97
N ILE A 365 -28.21 -10.47 -4.33
CA ILE A 365 -26.95 -10.87 -3.70
C ILE A 365 -27.22 -11.93 -2.62
N LEU A 366 -28.14 -11.67 -1.69
CA LEU A 366 -28.48 -12.60 -0.63
C LEU A 366 -29.02 -13.93 -1.17
N ALA A 367 -29.83 -13.90 -2.24
CA ALA A 367 -30.31 -15.12 -2.88
C ALA A 367 -29.17 -15.97 -3.45
N GLY A 368 -28.17 -15.35 -4.07
CA GLY A 368 -26.98 -16.03 -4.58
C GLY A 368 -26.02 -16.53 -3.48
N LEU A 369 -25.97 -15.85 -2.33
CA LEU A 369 -25.19 -16.28 -1.16
C LEU A 369 -25.91 -17.34 -0.32
N TRP A 370 -27.23 -17.44 -0.43
CA TRP A 370 -28.06 -18.32 0.38
C TRP A 370 -27.58 -19.77 0.43
N PRO A 371 -27.19 -20.43 -0.68
CA PRO A 371 -26.67 -21.81 -0.65
C PRO A 371 -25.51 -22.00 0.33
N GLY A 372 -24.62 -21.01 0.46
CA GLY A 372 -23.47 -21.05 1.37
C GLY A 372 -23.80 -20.78 2.84
N LEU A 373 -24.95 -20.16 3.12
CA LEU A 373 -25.39 -19.71 4.45
C LEU A 373 -26.35 -20.69 5.14
N ARG A 374 -26.96 -21.64 4.39
CA ARG A 374 -27.98 -22.58 4.91
C ARG A 374 -27.55 -23.32 6.18
N HIS A 375 -26.26 -23.59 6.34
CA HIS A 375 -25.72 -24.34 7.48
C HIS A 375 -25.64 -23.53 8.78
N GLN A 376 -25.73 -22.20 8.74
CA GLN A 376 -25.58 -21.39 9.93
C GLN A 376 -26.88 -21.24 10.76
N GLY A 377 -28.01 -21.76 10.27
CA GLY A 377 -29.31 -21.59 10.94
C GLY A 377 -29.77 -20.13 11.07
N VAL A 378 -29.06 -19.21 10.41
CA VAL A 378 -29.29 -17.76 10.45
C VAL A 378 -30.53 -17.45 9.61
N ALA A 379 -31.55 -16.86 10.23
CA ALA A 379 -32.70 -16.34 9.50
C ALA A 379 -32.23 -15.23 8.56
N LEU A 380 -32.76 -15.15 7.34
CA LEU A 380 -32.38 -14.13 6.33
C LEU A 380 -32.40 -12.69 6.89
N LYS A 381 -33.22 -12.42 7.92
CA LYS A 381 -33.34 -11.15 8.64
C LYS A 381 -32.12 -10.78 9.51
N GLN A 382 -31.31 -11.76 9.91
CA GLN A 382 -30.10 -11.56 10.73
C GLN A 382 -28.84 -11.34 9.89
N LEU A 383 -28.90 -11.60 8.57
CA LEU A 383 -27.88 -11.16 7.62
C LEU A 383 -28.06 -9.66 7.43
N LEU A 384 -27.43 -8.88 8.30
CA LEU A 384 -27.45 -7.42 8.26
C LEU A 384 -26.71 -6.93 7.01
N GLY A 385 -27.44 -6.87 5.89
CA GLY A 385 -27.10 -6.01 4.77
C GLY A 385 -27.56 -4.60 5.11
N TYR A 386 -26.62 -3.66 5.19
CA TYR A 386 -26.97 -2.25 5.39
C TYR A 386 -27.04 -1.55 4.04
N VAL A 387 -28.10 -0.76 3.85
CA VAL A 387 -28.30 0.06 2.66
C VAL A 387 -28.28 1.50 3.15
N TYR A 388 -27.26 2.24 2.72
CA TYR A 388 -26.99 3.60 3.20
C TYR A 388 -27.25 4.60 2.08
N TYR A 389 -27.98 5.66 2.40
CA TYR A 389 -28.16 6.80 1.52
C TYR A 389 -26.85 7.59 1.50
N TYR A 390 -26.32 7.86 0.31
CA TYR A 390 -25.11 8.65 0.13
C TYR A 390 -25.33 9.81 -0.82
#